data_AF-A0A1B6GJC1-F1
#
_entry.id   AF-A0A1B6GJC1-F1
#
_cell.length_a   1.000
_cell.length_b   1.000
_cell.length_c   1.000
_cell.angle_alpha   90.00
_cell.angle_beta   90.00
_cell.angle_gamma   90.00
#
_symmetry.space_group_name_H-M   'P 1'
#
loop_
_entity.id
_entity.type
_entity.pdbx_description
1 polymer ?
#
loop_
_entity_poly.entity_id
_entity_poly.type
_entity_poly.pdbx_seq_one_letter_code
_entity_poly.pdbx_strand_id
1 'polypeptide(L)'
;MKRKCAMMFYTLFVVIAGLNTVFTKETTEKIVSQLTVKVEDLGTYLVDLDQKILRMLVLPEKGGGDQLLKCLEKFWKNFRHLDGLVVLSEQEAFRPAKYMLEQESPKFVQEAFDVLNLQQTYGWDAVQFSTFREYLILISGLSAKFPDDFSKMRVDVETLLQKPLQQQV
;
A
#
# COMPACT_ATOMS: atom_id res chain seq x y z
N MET A 1 49.85 -44.27 -2.87
CA MET A 1 50.21 -42.83 -2.75
C MET A 1 49.15 -42.01 -3.46
N LYS A 2 48.53 -41.05 -2.74
CA LYS A 2 48.04 -39.70 -3.13
C LYS A 2 47.71 -39.49 -4.63
N ARG A 3 46.60 -38.90 -5.09
CA ARG A 3 45.59 -37.98 -4.50
C ARG A 3 44.63 -37.54 -5.66
N LYS A 4 43.37 -37.20 -5.32
CA LYS A 4 42.43 -36.26 -6.03
C LYS A 4 41.87 -36.77 -7.37
N CYS A 5 40.58 -36.70 -7.73
CA CYS A 5 39.49 -35.81 -7.33
C CYS A 5 38.16 -36.57 -7.50
N ALA A 6 37.43 -36.81 -6.42
CA ALA A 6 36.02 -37.14 -6.43
C ALA A 6 35.34 -36.09 -5.56
N MET A 7 34.76 -35.07 -6.17
CA MET A 7 33.83 -34.09 -5.59
C MET A 7 33.49 -33.06 -6.66
N MET A 8 32.29 -32.45 -6.53
CA MET A 8 31.68 -31.38 -7.34
C MET A 8 30.67 -31.90 -8.38
N PHE A 9 29.34 -31.76 -8.28
CA PHE A 9 28.48 -30.91 -7.46
C PHE A 9 27.14 -31.65 -7.17
N TYR A 10 27.03 -32.32 -6.03
CA TYR A 10 25.75 -32.48 -5.34
C TYR A 10 25.61 -31.29 -4.39
N THR A 11 25.20 -30.14 -4.91
CA THR A 11 24.87 -28.96 -4.10
C THR A 11 23.70 -28.23 -4.74
N LEU A 12 22.56 -28.92 -4.81
CA LEU A 12 21.26 -28.31 -5.07
C LEU A 12 20.31 -28.56 -3.89
N PHE A 13 20.81 -28.59 -2.65
CA PHE A 13 19.94 -28.76 -1.47
C PHE A 13 20.57 -28.25 -0.16
N VAL A 14 21.24 -27.07 -0.13
CA VAL A 14 21.57 -26.41 1.16
C VAL A 14 21.64 -24.86 1.06
N VAL A 15 20.72 -24.21 0.34
CA VAL A 15 20.58 -22.73 0.44
C VAL A 15 19.15 -22.31 0.83
N ILE A 16 18.45 -23.16 1.57
CA ILE A 16 17.13 -22.80 2.15
C ILE A 16 17.21 -22.67 3.68
N ALA A 17 18.32 -23.10 4.32
CA ALA A 17 18.47 -23.02 5.77
C ALA A 17 19.32 -21.82 6.27
N GLY A 18 19.83 -20.97 5.36
CA GLY A 18 20.77 -19.88 5.70
C GLY A 18 20.22 -18.46 5.62
N LEU A 19 18.98 -18.26 5.18
CA LEU A 19 18.36 -16.93 5.05
C LEU A 19 17.33 -16.62 6.14
N ASN A 20 17.03 -17.57 7.02
CA ASN A 20 16.04 -17.44 8.10
C ASN A 20 16.62 -16.95 9.45
N THR A 21 17.88 -16.51 9.50
CA THR A 21 18.52 -16.12 10.77
C THR A 21 19.30 -14.79 10.72
N VAL A 22 19.14 -14.00 9.65
CA VAL A 22 19.68 -12.62 9.54
C VAL A 22 18.57 -11.62 9.16
N PHE A 23 17.36 -11.85 9.68
CA PHE A 23 16.35 -10.80 9.87
C PHE A 23 16.07 -10.68 11.37
N THR A 24 17.15 -10.56 12.13
CA THR A 24 17.15 -10.30 13.56
C THR A 24 16.71 -8.85 13.80
N LYS A 25 15.43 -8.67 14.16
CA LYS A 25 14.80 -7.61 14.98
C LYS A 25 15.10 -6.12 14.73
N GLU A 26 16.28 -5.72 14.29
CA GLU A 26 16.66 -4.32 14.03
C GLU A 26 16.08 -3.74 12.74
N THR A 27 15.70 -4.58 11.77
CA THR A 27 15.09 -4.09 10.52
C THR A 27 13.61 -3.74 10.70
N THR A 28 12.92 -4.38 11.65
CA THR A 28 11.51 -4.09 11.94
C THR A 28 11.36 -2.75 12.65
N GLU A 29 12.26 -2.39 13.56
CA GLU A 29 12.21 -1.09 14.25
C GLU A 29 12.55 0.10 13.33
N LYS A 30 13.35 -0.11 12.28
CA LYS A 30 13.72 0.96 11.34
C LYS A 30 12.69 1.23 10.25
N ILE A 31 11.75 0.32 10.00
CA ILE A 31 10.62 0.55 9.07
C ILE A 31 9.42 1.19 9.82
N VAL A 32 9.35 1.02 11.14
CA VAL A 32 8.22 1.48 11.98
C VAL A 32 8.24 2.99 12.31
N SER A 33 9.31 3.73 12.01
CA SER A 33 9.45 5.12 12.49
C SER A 33 8.79 6.23 11.64
N GLN A 34 7.98 5.91 10.61
CA GLN A 34 7.27 6.96 9.83
C GLN A 34 5.84 6.61 9.36
N LEU A 35 5.08 5.83 10.14
CA LEU A 35 3.60 5.86 10.05
C LEU A 35 3.03 6.47 11.33
N THR A 36 2.76 7.78 11.29
CA THR A 36 2.12 8.52 12.40
C THR A 36 0.60 8.37 12.45
N VAL A 37 0.00 7.54 11.58
CA VAL A 37 -1.44 7.26 11.58
C VAL A 37 -1.67 5.86 12.09
N LYS A 38 -2.49 5.71 13.14
CA LYS A 38 -2.87 4.41 13.67
C LYS A 38 -3.76 3.67 12.67
N VAL A 39 -3.69 2.33 12.67
CA VAL A 39 -4.48 1.49 11.74
C VAL A 39 -5.97 1.78 11.82
N GLU A 40 -6.50 1.97 13.04
CA GLU A 40 -7.91 2.32 13.30
C GLU A 40 -8.39 3.59 12.59
N ASP A 41 -7.48 4.55 12.34
CA ASP A 41 -7.77 5.84 11.73
C ASP A 41 -7.42 5.89 10.23
N LEU A 42 -6.78 4.85 9.68
CA LEU A 42 -6.28 4.87 8.29
C LEU A 42 -7.37 5.12 7.26
N GLY A 43 -8.55 4.52 7.46
CA GLY A 43 -9.68 4.67 6.52
C GLY A 43 -10.14 6.12 6.43
N THR A 44 -10.39 6.76 7.58
CA THR A 44 -10.77 8.17 7.66
C THR A 44 -9.70 9.07 7.06
N TYR A 45 -8.44 8.83 7.44
CA TYR A 45 -7.31 9.62 6.94
C TYR A 45 -7.16 9.55 5.41
N LEU A 46 -7.34 8.37 4.82
CA LEU A 46 -7.27 8.18 3.38
C LEU A 46 -8.42 8.86 2.66
N VAL A 47 -9.64 8.77 3.19
CA VAL A 47 -10.82 9.47 2.63
C VAL A 47 -10.63 11.00 2.68
N ASP A 48 -10.11 11.54 3.79
CA ASP A 48 -9.82 12.98 3.90
C ASP A 48 -8.76 13.42 2.88
N LEU A 49 -7.73 12.61 2.68
CA LEU A 49 -6.71 12.86 1.65
C LEU A 49 -7.30 12.81 0.25
N ASP A 50 -8.15 11.83 -0.07
CA ASP A 50 -8.83 11.70 -1.36
C ASP A 50 -9.64 12.95 -1.68
N GLN A 51 -10.49 13.40 -0.76
CA GLN A 51 -11.28 14.63 -0.92
C GLN A 51 -10.39 15.86 -1.15
N LYS A 52 -9.29 15.96 -0.40
CA LYS A 52 -8.34 17.06 -0.55
C LYS A 52 -7.64 17.02 -1.91
N ILE A 53 -7.16 15.86 -2.35
CA ILE A 53 -6.52 15.66 -3.65
C ILE A 53 -7.50 16.01 -4.77
N LEU A 54 -8.72 15.46 -4.71
CA LEU A 54 -9.77 15.72 -5.68
C LEU A 54 -10.05 17.23 -5.80
N ARG A 55 -10.20 17.93 -4.67
CA ARG A 55 -10.41 19.39 -4.68
C ARG A 55 -9.28 20.13 -5.38
N MET A 56 -8.03 19.76 -5.11
CA MET A 56 -6.87 20.40 -5.74
C MET A 56 -6.84 20.15 -7.25
N LEU A 57 -7.22 18.95 -7.70
CA LEU A 57 -7.27 18.59 -9.12
C LEU A 57 -8.41 19.27 -9.88
N VAL A 58 -9.58 19.42 -9.26
CA VAL A 58 -10.76 20.07 -9.85
C VAL A 58 -10.59 21.60 -9.91
N LEU A 59 -9.96 22.19 -8.88
CA LEU A 59 -9.73 23.63 -8.77
C LEU A 59 -8.23 23.91 -8.60
N PRO A 60 -7.42 23.79 -9.67
CA PRO A 60 -5.98 23.95 -9.57
C PRO A 60 -5.59 25.42 -9.34
N GLU A 61 -4.76 25.63 -8.32
CA GLU A 61 -4.22 26.95 -7.95
C GLU A 61 -2.71 27.01 -8.22
N LYS A 62 -2.23 28.12 -8.77
CA LYS A 62 -0.80 28.35 -9.00
C LYS A 62 0.00 28.17 -7.71
N GLY A 63 1.09 27.40 -7.76
CA GLY A 63 1.93 27.10 -6.59
C GLY A 63 1.39 25.99 -5.67
N GLY A 64 0.17 25.47 -5.90
CA GLY A 64 -0.39 24.35 -5.14
C GLY A 64 0.21 22.98 -5.46
N GLY A 65 1.02 22.88 -6.51
CA GLY A 65 1.52 21.61 -7.04
C GLY A 65 2.35 20.79 -6.04
N ASP A 66 3.23 21.44 -5.28
CA ASP A 66 4.05 20.74 -4.25
C ASP A 66 3.18 20.15 -3.14
N GLN A 67 2.10 20.84 -2.77
CA GLN A 67 1.17 20.35 -1.77
C GLN A 67 0.39 19.15 -2.31
N LEU A 68 0.00 19.17 -3.60
CA LEU A 68 -0.66 18.05 -4.25
C LEU A 68 0.25 16.82 -4.30
N LEU A 69 1.51 16.98 -4.71
CA LEU A 69 2.49 15.89 -4.71
C LEU A 69 2.68 15.27 -3.32
N LYS A 70 2.77 16.10 -2.27
CA LYS A 70 2.84 15.63 -0.87
C LYS A 70 1.59 14.87 -0.44
N CYS A 71 0.41 15.33 -0.86
CA CYS A 71 -0.86 14.65 -0.58
C CYS A 71 -0.92 13.28 -1.27
N LEU A 72 -0.53 13.20 -2.55
CA LEU A 72 -0.45 11.96 -3.31
C LEU A 72 0.55 10.97 -2.70
N GLU A 73 1.73 11.43 -2.31
CA GLU A 73 2.74 10.60 -1.64
C GLU A 73 2.19 10.01 -0.33
N LYS A 74 1.55 10.83 0.50
CA LYS A 74 0.92 10.39 1.75
C LYS A 74 -0.20 9.39 1.50
N PHE A 75 -1.06 9.66 0.51
CA PHE A 75 -2.14 8.76 0.14
C PHE A 75 -1.56 7.41 -0.29
N TRP A 76 -0.61 7.41 -1.24
CA TRP A 76 0.05 6.20 -1.72
C TRP A 76 0.66 5.37 -0.59
N LYS A 77 1.47 5.98 0.28
CA LYS A 77 2.14 5.29 1.38
C LYS A 77 1.15 4.62 2.34
N ASN A 78 0.10 5.33 2.74
CA ASN A 78 -0.88 4.82 3.70
C ASN A 78 -1.85 3.83 3.05
N PHE A 79 -2.22 4.03 1.78
CA PHE A 79 -3.08 3.10 1.07
C PHE A 79 -2.36 1.77 0.81
N ARG A 80 -1.07 1.83 0.44
CA ARG A 80 -0.22 0.64 0.32
C ARG A 80 -0.07 -0.10 1.65
N HIS A 81 0.03 0.61 2.76
CA HIS A 81 0.08 -0.01 4.07
C HIS A 81 -1.23 -0.74 4.40
N LEU A 82 -2.38 -0.08 4.21
CA LEU A 82 -3.69 -0.69 4.41
C LEU A 82 -3.90 -1.91 3.50
N ASP A 83 -3.55 -1.81 2.21
CA ASP A 83 -3.59 -2.94 1.27
C ASP A 83 -2.74 -4.12 1.75
N GLY A 84 -1.53 -3.86 2.25
CA GLY A 84 -0.68 -4.91 2.82
C GLY A 84 -1.35 -5.64 4.00
N LEU A 85 -2.02 -4.91 4.89
CA LEU A 85 -2.76 -5.50 6.01
C LEU A 85 -3.99 -6.29 5.53
N VAL A 86 -4.71 -5.79 4.52
CA VAL A 86 -5.86 -6.47 3.91
C VAL A 86 -5.43 -7.78 3.25
N VAL A 87 -4.33 -7.78 2.49
CA VAL A 87 -3.78 -8.98 1.83
C VAL A 87 -3.36 -10.04 2.85
N LEU A 88 -2.90 -9.63 4.03
CA LEU A 88 -2.52 -10.52 5.13
C LEU A 88 -3.72 -10.93 6.01
N SER A 89 -4.93 -10.46 5.70
CA SER A 89 -6.15 -10.68 6.48
C SER A 89 -6.04 -10.25 7.96
N GLU A 90 -5.29 -9.18 8.24
CA GLU A 90 -5.12 -8.62 9.59
C GLU A 90 -6.42 -7.96 10.08
N GLN A 91 -7.01 -8.46 11.17
CA GLN A 91 -8.36 -8.08 11.60
C GLN A 91 -8.54 -6.56 11.82
N GLU A 92 -7.51 -5.87 12.29
CA GLU A 92 -7.51 -4.43 12.52
C GLU A 92 -7.72 -3.60 11.24
N ALA A 93 -7.37 -4.14 10.07
CA ALA A 93 -7.56 -3.47 8.79
C ALA A 93 -9.00 -3.59 8.23
N PHE A 94 -9.84 -4.45 8.81
CA PHE A 94 -11.17 -4.71 8.26
C PHE A 94 -12.04 -3.46 8.25
N ARG A 95 -12.13 -2.77 9.40
CA ARG A 95 -12.93 -1.54 9.55
C ARG A 95 -12.44 -0.40 8.65
N PRO A 96 -11.15 -0.03 8.64
CA PRO A 96 -10.67 1.05 7.78
C PRO A 96 -10.80 0.73 6.29
N ALA A 97 -10.54 -0.52 5.87
CA ALA A 97 -10.72 -0.94 4.48
C ALA A 97 -12.18 -0.89 4.04
N LYS A 98 -13.08 -1.40 4.89
CA LYS A 98 -14.52 -1.32 4.67
C LYS A 98 -14.98 0.13 4.50
N TYR A 99 -14.53 1.03 5.38
CA TYR A 99 -14.90 2.44 5.33
C TYR A 99 -14.46 3.10 4.02
N MET A 100 -13.24 2.86 3.55
CA MET A 100 -12.79 3.39 2.25
C MET A 100 -13.65 2.93 1.08
N LEU A 101 -14.02 1.65 1.04
CA LEU A 101 -14.86 1.09 -0.01
C LEU A 101 -16.27 1.67 0.02
N GLU A 102 -16.86 1.84 1.21
CA GLU A 102 -18.18 2.47 1.38
C GLU A 102 -18.19 3.95 0.96
N GLN A 103 -17.06 4.64 1.09
CA GLN A 103 -16.88 6.02 0.62
C GLN A 103 -16.45 6.10 -0.85
N GLU A 104 -16.32 4.97 -1.55
CA GLU A 104 -15.86 4.87 -2.95
C GLU A 104 -14.47 5.50 -3.18
N SER A 105 -13.59 5.44 -2.18
CA SER A 105 -12.26 6.05 -2.21
C SER A 105 -11.20 5.09 -2.78
N PRO A 106 -10.22 5.57 -3.59
CA PRO A 106 -10.03 6.94 -4.07
C PRO A 106 -10.93 7.34 -5.25
N LYS A 107 -11.61 8.49 -5.14
CA LYS A 107 -12.39 9.10 -6.24
C LYS A 107 -11.51 9.82 -7.23
N PHE A 108 -10.43 10.44 -6.79
CA PHE A 108 -9.56 11.23 -7.68
C PHE A 108 -8.89 10.42 -8.80
N VAL A 109 -8.88 9.09 -8.75
CA VAL A 109 -8.36 8.25 -9.87
C VAL A 109 -9.45 7.79 -10.83
N GLN A 110 -10.72 8.06 -10.53
CA GLN A 110 -11.88 7.71 -11.35
C GLN A 110 -12.29 8.86 -12.27
N GLU A 111 -11.88 10.08 -11.93
CA GLU A 111 -12.20 11.30 -12.65
C GLU A 111 -11.18 11.59 -13.78
N ALA A 112 -11.68 12.19 -14.87
CA ALA A 112 -10.85 12.64 -15.98
C ALA A 112 -10.41 14.09 -15.77
N PHE A 113 -9.09 14.34 -15.73
CA PHE A 113 -8.52 15.68 -15.63
C PHE A 113 -7.69 16.04 -16.85
N ASP A 114 -7.65 17.32 -17.19
CA ASP A 114 -6.69 17.84 -18.16
C ASP A 114 -5.30 17.94 -17.51
N VAL A 115 -4.57 16.83 -17.57
CA VAL A 115 -3.25 16.66 -16.97
C VAL A 115 -2.22 17.66 -17.53
N LEU A 116 -2.34 18.06 -18.79
CA LEU A 116 -1.45 19.07 -19.40
C LEU A 116 -1.74 20.47 -18.85
N ASN A 117 -3.03 20.81 -18.69
CA ASN A 117 -3.41 22.06 -18.04
C ASN A 117 -2.96 22.11 -16.56
N LEU A 118 -3.00 20.98 -15.84
CA LEU A 118 -2.47 20.91 -14.48
C LEU A 118 -0.96 21.20 -14.44
N GLN A 119 -0.18 20.63 -15.36
CA GLN A 119 1.25 20.92 -15.46
C GLN A 119 1.52 22.42 -15.62
N GLN A 120 0.80 23.07 -16.53
CA GLN A 120 0.94 24.50 -16.80
C GLN A 120 0.49 25.35 -15.61
N THR A 121 -0.64 24.99 -15.00
CA THR A 121 -1.22 25.75 -13.87
C THR A 121 -0.32 25.67 -12.63
N TYR A 122 0.20 24.50 -12.30
CA TYR A 122 1.10 24.34 -11.15
C TYR A 122 2.53 24.79 -11.42
N GLY A 123 2.91 24.98 -12.68
CA GLY A 123 4.27 25.35 -13.06
C GLY A 123 5.27 24.23 -12.82
N TRP A 124 4.84 22.97 -12.98
CA TRP A 124 5.69 21.82 -12.74
C TRP A 124 6.75 21.65 -13.83
N ASP A 125 7.96 21.36 -13.39
CA ASP A 125 9.00 20.85 -14.28
C ASP A 125 8.71 19.40 -14.73
N ALA A 126 9.55 18.89 -15.63
CA ALA A 126 9.38 17.54 -16.16
C ALA A 126 9.46 16.44 -15.08
N VAL A 127 10.25 16.66 -14.02
CA VAL A 127 10.44 15.69 -12.94
C VAL A 127 9.20 15.65 -12.07
N GLN A 128 8.73 16.80 -11.57
CA GLN A 128 7.51 16.92 -10.78
C GLN A 128 6.29 16.38 -11.53
N PHE A 129 6.18 16.70 -12.82
CA PHE A 129 5.10 16.19 -13.65
C PHE A 129 5.16 14.68 -13.84
N SER A 130 6.35 14.10 -14.01
CA SER A 130 6.52 12.65 -14.09
C SER A 130 6.13 11.97 -12.77
N THR A 131 6.58 12.51 -11.64
CA THR A 131 6.25 12.01 -10.30
C THR A 131 4.74 12.04 -10.04
N PHE A 132 4.06 13.14 -10.43
CA PHE A 132 2.61 13.23 -10.35
C PHE A 132 1.92 12.08 -11.09
N ARG A 133 2.29 11.85 -12.35
CA ARG A 133 1.71 10.76 -13.17
C ARG A 133 2.01 9.39 -12.59
N GLU A 134 3.22 9.18 -12.08
CA GLU A 134 3.59 7.91 -11.45
C GLU A 134 2.70 7.60 -10.24
N TYR A 135 2.44 8.58 -9.36
CA TYR A 135 1.51 8.38 -8.25
C TYR A 135 0.09 8.04 -8.73
N LEU A 136 -0.43 8.72 -9.76
CA LEU A 136 -1.75 8.40 -10.31
C LEU A 136 -1.82 6.94 -10.80
N ILE A 137 -0.80 6.48 -11.51
CA ILE A 137 -0.73 5.10 -12.03
C ILE A 137 -0.66 4.08 -10.89
N LEU A 138 0.23 4.30 -9.91
CA LEU A 138 0.41 3.40 -8.77
C LEU A 138 -0.86 3.29 -7.93
N ILE A 139 -1.50 4.42 -7.64
CA ILE A 139 -2.72 4.46 -6.83
C ILE A 139 -3.89 3.84 -7.61
N SER A 140 -4.04 4.12 -8.90
CA SER A 140 -5.07 3.52 -9.75
C SER A 140 -4.93 1.99 -9.81
N GLY A 141 -3.72 1.48 -10.03
CA GLY A 141 -3.46 0.04 -10.05
C GLY A 141 -3.77 -0.65 -8.72
N LEU A 142 -3.43 -0.02 -7.60
CA LEU A 142 -3.76 -0.52 -6.26
C LEU A 142 -5.28 -0.49 -6.00
N SER A 143 -5.94 0.60 -6.39
CA SER A 143 -7.39 0.78 -6.24
C SER A 143 -8.18 -0.27 -7.02
N ALA A 144 -7.71 -0.70 -8.19
CA ALA A 144 -8.41 -1.67 -9.03
C ALA A 144 -8.49 -3.07 -8.39
N LYS A 145 -7.45 -3.48 -7.63
CA LYS A 145 -7.39 -4.80 -6.98
C LYS A 145 -7.94 -4.81 -5.54
N PHE A 146 -7.98 -3.66 -4.88
CA PHE A 146 -8.31 -3.55 -3.47
C PHE A 146 -9.69 -4.15 -3.09
N PRO A 147 -10.78 -3.97 -3.87
CA PRO A 147 -12.08 -4.58 -3.57
C PRO A 147 -12.05 -6.12 -3.57
N ASP A 148 -11.28 -6.71 -4.47
CA ASP A 148 -11.14 -8.16 -4.58
C ASP A 148 -10.35 -8.72 -3.39
N ASP A 149 -9.27 -8.04 -2.99
CA ASP A 149 -8.46 -8.43 -1.84
C ASP A 149 -9.25 -8.28 -0.53
N PHE A 150 -10.02 -7.20 -0.37
CA PHE A 150 -10.93 -7.04 0.77
C PHE A 150 -12.01 -8.13 0.83
N SER A 151 -12.54 -8.55 -0.32
CA SER A 151 -13.56 -9.61 -0.37
C SER A 151 -13.03 -10.94 0.15
N LYS A 152 -11.76 -11.28 -0.11
CA LYS A 152 -11.08 -12.47 0.44
C LYS A 152 -10.91 -12.33 1.95
N MET A 153 -10.39 -11.18 2.41
CA MET A 153 -10.24 -10.87 3.83
C MET A 153 -11.55 -11.05 4.60
N ARG A 154 -12.69 -10.57 4.07
CA ARG A 154 -14.00 -10.72 4.73
C ARG A 154 -14.34 -12.18 5.01
N VAL A 155 -14.12 -13.06 4.02
CA VAL A 155 -14.37 -14.51 4.17
C VAL A 155 -13.46 -15.09 5.24
N ASP A 156 -12.18 -14.74 5.23
CA ASP A 156 -11.21 -15.23 6.22
C ASP A 156 -11.58 -14.79 7.65
N VAL A 157 -11.92 -13.51 7.85
CA VAL A 157 -12.33 -12.99 9.17
C VAL A 157 -13.61 -13.67 9.66
N GLU A 158 -14.61 -13.86 8.78
CA GLU A 158 -15.86 -14.55 9.13
C GLU A 158 -15.62 -16.02 9.50
N THR A 159 -14.76 -16.73 8.78
CA THR A 159 -14.42 -18.13 9.08
C THR A 159 -13.63 -18.28 10.38
N LEU A 160 -12.75 -17.34 10.72
CA LEU A 160 -12.05 -17.29 12.01
C LEU A 160 -13.03 -17.14 13.18
N LEU A 161 -14.08 -16.34 13.02
CA LEU A 161 -15.11 -16.15 14.04
C LEU A 161 -16.07 -17.35 14.14
N GLN A 162 -16.24 -18.11 13.06
CA GLN A 162 -17.12 -19.28 13.04
C GLN A 162 -16.48 -20.55 13.61
N LYS A 163 -15.15 -20.66 13.73
CA LYS A 163 -14.51 -21.78 14.42
C LYS A 163 -14.81 -21.70 15.93
N PRO A 164 -15.73 -22.52 16.48
CA PRO A 164 -15.95 -22.55 17.91
C PRO A 164 -14.78 -23.27 18.57
N LEU A 165 -14.62 -23.06 19.87
CA LEU A 165 -13.81 -23.85 20.80
C LEU A 165 -14.16 -25.37 20.75
N GLN A 166 -13.87 -26.06 19.66
CA GLN A 166 -14.08 -27.51 19.51
C GLN A 166 -12.79 -28.31 19.72
N GLN A 167 -11.89 -27.83 20.57
CA GLN A 167 -10.76 -28.61 21.07
C GLN A 167 -10.53 -28.38 22.55
N GLN A 168 -11.55 -28.61 23.38
CA GLN A 168 -11.37 -29.08 24.76
C GLN A 168 -12.54 -30.02 25.10
N VAL A 169 -12.42 -31.28 24.69
CA VAL A 169 -13.10 -32.43 25.30
C VAL A 169 -12.01 -33.39 25.73
#